data_AF-A0A7V3I3L4-F1
#
_entry.id   AF-A0A7V3I3L4-F1
#
_cell.length_a   1.000
_cell.length_b   1.000
_cell.length_c   1.000
_cell.angle_alpha   90.00
_cell.angle_beta   90.00
_cell.angle_gamma   90.00
#
_symmetry.space_group_name_H-M   'P 1'
#
loop_
_entity.id
_entity.type
_entity.pdbx_description
1 polymer ?
#
loop_
_entity_poly.entity_id
_entity_poly.type
_entity_poly.pdbx_seq_one_letter_code
_entity_poly.pdbx_strand_id
1 'polypeptide(L)' 'MNDEPRILALCCHYCAYAAADLAGSMRLQYPP' A
#
# COMPACT_ATOMS: atom_id res chain seq x y z
N MET A 1 -5.55 -1.56 23.96
CA MET A 1 -6.39 -1.40 22.75
C MET A 1 -5.65 -0.42 21.87
N ASN A 2 -4.87 -0.91 20.89
CA ASN A 2 -4.36 -0.02 19.86
C ASN A 2 -5.43 0.01 18.78
N ASP A 3 -6.16 1.12 18.71
CA ASP A 3 -7.11 1.38 17.63
C ASP A 3 -6.31 1.75 16.37
N GLU A 4 -5.80 0.74 15.66
CA GLU A 4 -5.15 0.97 14.37
C GLU A 4 -6.18 1.39 13.31
N PRO A 5 -5.87 2.40 12.49
CA PRO A 5 -6.80 2.90 11.50
C PRO A 5 -7.05 1.84 10.42
N ARG A 6 -8.33 1.61 10.09
CA ARG A 6 -8.70 0.75 8.96
C ARG A 6 -8.68 1.56 7.67
N ILE A 7 -7.68 1.33 6.83
CA ILE A 7 -7.47 2.08 5.59
C ILE A 7 -8.03 1.27 4.40
N LEU A 8 -8.78 1.94 3.51
CA LEU A 8 -9.22 1.40 2.22
C LEU A 8 -8.63 2.28 1.11
N ALA A 9 -8.00 1.67 0.11
CA ALA A 9 -7.48 2.35 -1.08
C ALA A 9 -8.22 1.88 -2.33
N LEU A 10 -8.59 2.82 -3.19
CA LEU A 10 -9.09 2.55 -4.55
C LEU A 10 -7.95 2.78 -5.53
N CYS A 11 -7.36 1.70 -6.02
CA CYS A 11 -6.20 1.74 -6.91
C CYS A 11 -6.61 1.33 -8.32
N CYS A 12 -6.16 2.07 -9.33
CA CYS A 12 -6.27 1.60 -10.71
C CYS A 12 -5.35 0.40 -10.94
N HIS A 13 -5.79 -0.54 -11.80
CA HIS A 13 -5.07 -1.78 -12.04
C HIS A 13 -3.68 -1.57 -12.65
N TYR A 14 -3.53 -0.61 -13.58
CA TYR A 14 -2.31 -0.48 -14.36
C TYR A 14 -1.23 0.37 -13.70
N CYS A 15 -1.57 1.54 -13.14
CA CYS A 15 -0.56 2.46 -12.62
C CYS A 15 -0.39 2.31 -11.10
N ALA A 16 -1.48 2.39 -10.35
CA ALA A 16 -1.42 2.39 -8.89
C ALA A 16 -1.01 1.02 -8.33
N TYR A 17 -1.54 -0.07 -8.91
CA TYR A 17 -1.15 -1.42 -8.50
C TYR A 17 0.33 -1.71 -8.82
N ALA A 18 0.80 -1.34 -10.03
CA ALA A 18 2.20 -1.47 -10.39
C ALA A 18 3.14 -0.64 -9.51
N ALA A 19 2.71 0.56 -9.08
CA ALA A 19 3.46 1.38 -8.13
C ALA A 19 3.57 0.70 -6.75
N ALA A 20 2.51 0.02 -6.29
CA ALA A 20 2.54 -0.76 -5.05
C ALA A 20 3.51 -1.95 -5.15
N ASP A 21 3.50 -2.67 -6.28
CA ASP A 21 4.44 -3.77 -6.54
C ASP A 21 5.90 -3.27 -6.57
N LEU A 22 6.14 -2.10 -7.18
CA LEU A 22 7.46 -1.46 -7.19
C LEU A 22 7.90 -1.06 -5.77
N ALA A 23 7.01 -0.47 -4.96
CA ALA A 23 7.30 -0.13 -3.57
C ALA A 23 7.70 -1.37 -2.75
N GLY A 24 7.02 -2.50 -2.97
CA GLY A 24 7.38 -3.79 -2.38
C GLY A 24 8.74 -4.30 -2.85
N SER A 25 9.03 -4.19 -4.15
CA SER A 25 10.33 -4.57 -4.74
C SER A 25 11.49 -3.76 -4.18
N MET A 26 11.25 -2.46 -3.93
CA MET A 26 12.19 -1.54 -3.30
C MET A 26 12.27 -1.71 -1.78
N ARG A 27 11.40 -2.54 -1.19
CA ARG A 27 11.29 -2.79 0.26
C ARG A 27 11.02 -1.51 1.07
N LEU A 28 10.24 -0.59 0.50
CA LEU A 28 9.80 0.60 1.22
C LEU A 28 8.95 0.19 2.43
N GLN A 29 9.34 0.64 3.62
CA GLN A 29 8.58 0.38 4.84
C GLN A 29 7.40 1.35 4.92
N TYR A 30 6.22 0.82 5.19
CA TYR A 30 4.99 1.56 5.44
C TYR A 30 4.20 0.88 6.58
N PRO A 31 3.35 1.63 7.30
CA PRO A 31 2.47 1.03 8.32
C PRO A 31 1.54 -0.03 7.72
N PRO A 32 1.22 -1.10 8.46
CA PRO A 32 0.30 -2.13 8.01
C PRO A 32 -1.14 -1.63 7.84
#